data_AF-A0A844BWB4-F1
#
_entry.id   AF-A0A844BWB4-F1
#
_cell.length_a   1.000
_cell.length_b   1.000
_cell.length_c   1.000
_cell.angle_alpha   90.00
_cell.angle_beta   90.00
_cell.angle_gamma   90.00
#
_symmetry.space_group_name_H-M   'P 1'
#
loop_
_entity.id
_entity.type
_entity.pdbx_description
1 polymer ?
#
loop_
_entity_poly.entity_id
_entity_poly.type
_entity_poly.pdbx_seq_one_letter_code
_entity_poly.pdbx_strand_id
1 'polypeptide(L)'
;MTSEIQWLNIGLLYLIVTMAHLIEHFFFIKYSRKQSNAAPAALLYFCEVIMLASAVMFFLQQHLIINILLSMYLIFIHLQWFPYNMTGTFYHYLLNVFFHGFILNVIAFYTQTNGITSPILYAIVPVVLFNLGSQLELTRLKQLLAKANISVWLKSSVVISFIFALIAIVLGVYYSIPSSSYYLVQITFILFSLLSILPTLVITNQIEQAQNKINYYSSITLIFTVLYALSYIY
;
A
#
# COMPACT_ATOMS: atom_id res chain seq x y z
N MET A 1 13.51 28.61 -4.77
CA MET A 1 12.15 28.76 -5.33
C MET A 1 11.18 28.20 -4.30
N THR A 2 10.35 29.02 -3.68
CA THR A 2 9.30 28.55 -2.77
C THR A 2 8.19 27.99 -3.64
N SER A 3 8.20 26.68 -3.89
CA SER A 3 7.05 26.01 -4.49
C SER A 3 5.90 26.13 -3.50
N GLU A 4 4.88 26.93 -3.83
CA GLU A 4 3.65 26.93 -3.06
C GLU A 4 3.11 25.50 -2.98
N ILE A 5 2.81 25.05 -1.76
CA ILE A 5 2.28 23.71 -1.53
C ILE A 5 0.94 23.62 -2.26
N GLN A 6 0.84 22.70 -3.22
CA GLN A 6 -0.37 22.52 -4.03
C GLN A 6 -1.43 21.71 -3.25
N TRP A 7 -2.01 22.32 -2.23
CA TRP A 7 -2.99 21.72 -1.33
C TRP A 7 -4.18 21.08 -2.05
N LEU A 8 -4.64 21.70 -3.14
CA LEU A 8 -5.70 21.15 -3.97
C LEU A 8 -5.32 19.80 -4.58
N ASN A 9 -4.11 19.67 -5.12
CA ASN A 9 -3.65 18.43 -5.75
C ASN A 9 -3.46 17.31 -4.74
N ILE A 10 -2.94 17.64 -3.55
CA ILE A 10 -2.84 16.70 -2.44
C ILE A 10 -4.25 16.23 -2.01
N GLY A 11 -5.20 17.15 -1.87
CA GLY A 11 -6.58 16.84 -1.52
C GLY A 11 -7.28 15.96 -2.58
N LEU A 12 -7.09 16.28 -3.87
CA LEU A 12 -7.61 15.47 -4.97
C LEU A 12 -7.01 14.06 -4.97
N LEU A 13 -5.69 13.93 -4.82
CA LEU A 13 -5.03 12.62 -4.76
C LEU A 13 -5.50 11.80 -3.57
N TYR A 14 -5.63 12.41 -2.39
CA TYR A 14 -6.16 11.75 -1.19
C TYR A 14 -7.57 11.21 -1.44
N LEU A 15 -8.43 12.01 -2.06
CA LEU A 15 -9.82 11.64 -2.35
C LEU A 15 -9.89 10.52 -3.39
N ILE A 16 -9.05 10.57 -4.44
CA ILE A 16 -8.91 9.49 -5.43
C ILE A 16 -8.52 8.17 -4.74
N VAL A 17 -7.46 8.17 -3.93
CA VAL A 17 -6.98 6.97 -3.24
C VAL A 17 -8.02 6.42 -2.26
N THR A 18 -8.71 7.29 -1.54
CA THR A 18 -9.77 6.90 -0.59
C THR A 18 -10.94 6.23 -1.32
N MET A 19 -11.42 6.83 -2.41
CA MET A 19 -12.51 6.25 -3.21
C MET A 19 -12.08 4.97 -3.92
N ALA A 20 -10.84 4.88 -4.40
CA ALA A 20 -10.29 3.66 -4.99
C ALA A 20 -10.32 2.50 -3.99
N HIS A 21 -9.90 2.70 -2.74
CA HIS A 21 -9.96 1.66 -1.70
C HIS A 21 -11.41 1.23 -1.39
N LEU A 22 -12.36 2.16 -1.37
CA LEU A 22 -13.79 1.86 -1.21
C LEU A 22 -14.31 1.01 -2.38
N ILE A 23 -13.98 1.39 -3.62
CA ILE A 23 -14.36 0.64 -4.82
C ILE A 23 -13.77 -0.77 -4.79
N GLU A 24 -12.48 -0.92 -4.46
CA GLU A 24 -11.85 -2.22 -4.31
C GLU A 24 -12.55 -3.09 -3.26
N HIS A 25 -12.96 -2.50 -2.13
CA HIS A 25 -13.72 -3.20 -1.11
C HIS A 25 -15.07 -3.72 -1.65
N PHE A 26 -15.82 -2.89 -2.38
CA PHE A 26 -17.07 -3.32 -3.01
C PHE A 26 -16.85 -4.39 -4.08
N PHE A 27 -15.79 -4.26 -4.90
CA PHE A 27 -15.43 -5.27 -5.87
C PHE A 27 -15.04 -6.60 -5.22
N PHE A 28 -14.32 -6.57 -4.10
CA PHE A 28 -14.03 -7.78 -3.31
C PHE A 28 -15.31 -8.49 -2.84
N ILE A 29 -16.27 -7.73 -2.30
CA ILE A 29 -17.56 -8.29 -1.86
C ILE A 29 -18.33 -8.87 -3.05
N LYS A 30 -18.40 -8.13 -4.15
CA LYS A 30 -19.19 -8.49 -5.33
C LYS A 30 -18.60 -9.68 -6.08
N TYR A 31 -17.31 -9.64 -6.43
CA TYR A 31 -16.67 -10.60 -7.33
C TYR A 31 -16.00 -11.78 -6.61
N SER A 32 -15.41 -11.57 -5.43
CA SER A 32 -14.73 -12.66 -4.70
C SER A 32 -15.63 -13.34 -3.68
N ARG A 33 -16.45 -12.59 -2.92
CA ARG A 33 -17.43 -13.20 -1.99
C ARG A 33 -18.74 -13.61 -2.66
N LYS A 34 -19.00 -13.17 -3.90
CA LYS A 34 -20.27 -13.42 -4.63
C LYS A 34 -21.50 -12.97 -3.83
N GLN A 35 -21.36 -11.96 -2.97
CA GLN A 35 -22.42 -11.41 -2.12
C GLN A 35 -22.89 -10.06 -2.67
N SER A 36 -23.53 -10.06 -3.84
CA SER A 36 -23.96 -8.82 -4.50
C SER A 36 -24.90 -7.98 -3.65
N ASN A 37 -25.72 -8.61 -2.80
CA ASN A 37 -26.68 -7.92 -1.94
C ASN A 37 -26.00 -7.09 -0.83
N ALA A 38 -24.74 -7.42 -0.49
CA ALA A 38 -23.96 -6.70 0.51
C ALA A 38 -23.12 -5.54 -0.09
N ALA A 39 -23.15 -5.36 -1.42
CA ALA A 39 -22.47 -4.27 -2.12
C ALA A 39 -23.50 -3.40 -2.87
N PRO A 40 -24.03 -2.33 -2.23
CA PRO A 40 -25.04 -1.48 -2.84
C PRO A 40 -24.51 -0.83 -4.11
N ALA A 41 -25.10 -1.14 -5.27
CA ALA A 41 -24.65 -0.64 -6.57
C ALA A 41 -24.65 0.90 -6.63
N ALA A 42 -25.64 1.55 -6.03
CA ALA A 42 -25.72 3.01 -5.97
C ALA A 42 -24.50 3.64 -5.29
N LEU A 43 -24.01 3.04 -4.20
CA LEU A 43 -22.87 3.57 -3.45
C LEU A 43 -21.55 3.31 -4.18
N LEU A 44 -21.43 2.17 -4.87
CA LEU A 44 -20.30 1.89 -5.77
C LEU A 44 -20.21 2.93 -6.89
N TYR A 45 -21.32 3.19 -7.60
CA TYR A 45 -21.33 4.20 -8.67
C TYR A 45 -21.04 5.61 -8.14
N PHE A 46 -21.54 5.93 -6.95
CA PHE A 46 -21.23 7.20 -6.30
C PHE A 46 -19.72 7.36 -6.05
N CYS A 47 -19.06 6.32 -5.51
CA CYS A 47 -17.61 6.31 -5.33
C CYS A 47 -16.86 6.42 -6.67
N GLU A 48 -17.30 5.71 -7.72
CA GLU A 48 -16.69 5.78 -9.05
C GLU A 48 -16.80 7.19 -9.65
N VAL A 49 -17.97 7.82 -9.58
CA VAL A 49 -18.18 9.19 -10.10
C VAL A 49 -17.29 10.19 -9.38
N ILE A 50 -17.22 10.11 -8.04
CA ILE A 50 -16.35 10.99 -7.25
C ILE A 50 -14.89 10.77 -7.63
N MET A 51 -14.42 9.52 -7.69
CA MET A 51 -13.05 9.19 -8.05
C MET A 51 -12.69 9.72 -9.45
N LEU A 52 -13.56 9.50 -10.45
CA LEU A 52 -13.34 9.96 -11.81
C LEU A 52 -13.36 11.50 -11.92
N ALA A 53 -14.31 12.17 -11.26
CA ALA A 53 -14.35 13.62 -11.24
C ALA A 53 -13.08 14.23 -10.63
N SER A 54 -12.61 13.66 -9.51
CA SER A 54 -11.35 14.08 -8.90
C SER A 54 -10.12 13.75 -9.76
N ALA A 55 -10.10 12.60 -10.44
CA ALA A 55 -9.03 12.24 -11.37
C ALA A 55 -8.97 13.19 -12.56
N VAL A 56 -10.11 13.57 -13.14
CA VAL A 56 -10.17 14.56 -14.24
C VAL A 56 -9.64 15.92 -13.77
N MET A 57 -10.09 16.40 -12.61
CA MET A 57 -9.58 17.66 -12.05
C MET A 57 -8.06 17.61 -11.78
N PHE A 58 -7.56 16.48 -11.29
CA PHE A 58 -6.13 16.26 -11.06
C PHE A 58 -5.34 16.24 -12.38
N PHE A 59 -5.83 15.57 -13.41
CA PHE A 59 -5.17 15.49 -14.71
C PHE A 59 -4.96 16.85 -15.37
N LEU A 60 -5.91 17.78 -15.20
CA LEU A 60 -5.81 19.13 -15.75
C LEU A 60 -4.68 19.96 -15.12
N GLN A 61 -4.23 19.59 -13.92
CA GLN A 61 -3.24 20.34 -13.15
C GLN A 61 -1.86 19.69 -13.15
N GLN A 62 -1.74 18.47 -13.66
CA GLN A 62 -0.57 17.62 -13.47
C GLN A 62 0.12 17.25 -14.77
N HIS A 63 1.39 16.86 -14.65
CA HIS A 63 2.22 16.50 -15.79
C HIS A 63 1.76 15.19 -16.43
N LEU A 64 1.88 15.09 -17.76
CA LEU A 64 1.38 13.97 -18.56
C LEU A 64 1.83 12.60 -18.04
N ILE A 65 3.09 12.47 -17.64
CA ILE A 65 3.64 11.20 -17.11
C ILE A 65 2.89 10.77 -15.85
N ILE A 66 2.57 11.69 -14.95
CA ILE A 66 1.82 11.39 -13.72
C ILE A 66 0.39 11.00 -14.06
N ASN A 67 -0.21 11.66 -15.04
CA ASN A 67 -1.55 11.31 -15.52
C ASN A 67 -1.57 9.90 -16.11
N ILE A 68 -0.53 9.49 -16.85
CA ILE A 68 -0.37 8.12 -17.36
C ILE A 68 -0.25 7.12 -16.20
N LEU A 69 0.62 7.39 -15.22
CA LEU A 69 0.81 6.50 -14.07
C LEU A 69 -0.49 6.34 -13.26
N LEU A 70 -1.21 7.44 -13.01
CA LEU A 70 -2.48 7.41 -12.31
C LEU A 70 -3.55 6.67 -13.15
N SER A 71 -3.57 6.87 -14.46
CA SER A 71 -4.48 6.11 -15.35
C SER A 71 -4.21 4.61 -15.30
N MET A 72 -2.94 4.19 -15.31
CA MET A 72 -2.57 2.79 -15.15
C MET A 72 -3.02 2.22 -13.81
N TYR A 73 -2.86 2.98 -12.72
CA TYR A 73 -3.38 2.62 -11.40
C TYR A 73 -4.90 2.42 -11.42
N LEU A 74 -5.64 3.39 -11.97
CA LEU A 74 -7.10 3.33 -12.05
C LEU A 74 -7.60 2.16 -12.93
N ILE A 75 -6.88 1.83 -14.00
CA ILE A 75 -7.20 0.66 -14.82
C ILE A 75 -6.94 -0.62 -14.02
N PHE A 76 -5.80 -0.70 -13.32
CA PHE A 76 -5.43 -1.85 -12.51
C PHE A 76 -6.47 -2.17 -11.42
N ILE A 77 -6.97 -1.15 -10.70
CA ILE A 77 -7.93 -1.38 -9.61
C ILE A 77 -9.23 -2.05 -10.11
N HIS A 78 -9.59 -1.89 -11.39
CA HIS A 78 -10.74 -2.58 -12.00
C HIS A 78 -10.34 -3.96 -12.55
N LEU A 79 -9.25 -4.02 -13.34
CA LEU A 79 -8.80 -5.24 -14.02
C LEU A 79 -8.51 -6.40 -13.07
N GLN A 80 -8.02 -6.11 -11.86
CA GLN A 80 -7.72 -7.14 -10.87
C GLN A 80 -8.96 -7.92 -10.42
N TRP A 81 -10.17 -7.34 -10.51
CA TRP A 81 -11.43 -7.97 -10.12
C TRP A 81 -12.25 -8.42 -11.32
N PHE A 82 -12.29 -7.62 -12.38
CA PHE A 82 -13.06 -7.88 -13.60
C PHE A 82 -12.32 -7.31 -14.83
N PRO A 83 -12.19 -8.06 -15.94
CA PRO A 83 -12.80 -9.37 -16.22
C PRO A 83 -11.98 -10.58 -15.73
N TYR A 84 -10.72 -10.39 -15.34
CA TYR A 84 -9.77 -11.50 -15.16
C TYR A 84 -9.63 -12.05 -13.73
N ASN A 85 -10.50 -11.66 -12.79
CA ASN A 85 -10.44 -11.96 -11.35
C ASN A 85 -9.12 -12.62 -10.90
N MET A 86 -8.10 -11.78 -10.71
CA MET A 86 -6.75 -12.24 -10.42
C MET A 86 -6.59 -12.59 -8.93
N THR A 87 -7.64 -12.48 -8.11
CA THR A 87 -7.52 -12.64 -6.67
C THR A 87 -6.98 -13.99 -6.24
N GLY A 88 -6.03 -13.94 -5.30
CA GLY A 88 -5.33 -15.14 -4.83
C GLY A 88 -4.27 -15.68 -5.79
N THR A 89 -3.96 -14.98 -6.90
CA THR A 89 -2.82 -15.32 -7.77
C THR A 89 -1.56 -14.54 -7.38
N PHE A 90 -0.38 -15.06 -7.77
CA PHE A 90 0.90 -14.37 -7.58
C PHE A 90 0.94 -13.04 -8.35
N TYR A 91 0.34 -12.98 -9.54
CA TYR A 91 0.26 -11.76 -10.34
C TYR A 91 -0.52 -10.66 -9.63
N HIS A 92 -1.66 -10.98 -9.03
CA HIS A 92 -2.41 -10.02 -8.24
C HIS A 92 -1.55 -9.47 -7.11
N TYR A 93 -0.82 -10.32 -6.39
CA TYR A 93 0.07 -9.88 -5.33
C TYR A 93 1.18 -8.93 -5.83
N LEU A 94 1.93 -9.32 -6.86
CA LEU A 94 3.03 -8.53 -7.40
C LEU A 94 2.54 -7.17 -7.90
N LEU A 95 1.46 -7.16 -8.69
CA LEU A 95 0.88 -5.95 -9.25
C LEU A 95 0.28 -5.07 -8.16
N ASN A 96 -0.38 -5.65 -7.16
CA ASN A 96 -0.95 -4.90 -6.06
C ASN A 96 0.12 -4.10 -5.32
N VAL A 97 1.29 -4.71 -5.05
CA VAL A 97 2.38 -3.98 -4.39
C VAL A 97 3.09 -2.99 -5.32
N PHE A 98 3.23 -3.32 -6.60
CA PHE A 98 3.75 -2.37 -7.58
C PHE A 98 2.86 -1.11 -7.68
N PHE A 99 1.55 -1.27 -7.82
CA PHE A 99 0.63 -0.15 -7.99
C PHE A 99 0.40 0.62 -6.68
N HIS A 100 0.09 -0.05 -5.58
CA HIS A 100 -0.19 0.63 -4.31
C HIS A 100 1.07 1.06 -3.57
N GLY A 101 2.11 0.24 -3.60
CA GLY A 101 3.35 0.50 -2.87
C GLY A 101 4.32 1.39 -3.63
N PHE A 102 4.45 1.24 -4.95
CA PHE A 102 5.43 2.00 -5.73
C PHE A 102 4.78 3.16 -6.49
N ILE A 103 3.83 2.88 -7.39
CA ILE A 103 3.24 3.90 -8.27
C ILE A 103 2.55 5.03 -7.48
N LEU A 104 1.70 4.71 -6.50
CA LEU A 104 1.04 5.74 -5.70
C LEU A 104 2.03 6.61 -4.91
N ASN A 105 3.11 6.04 -4.37
CA ASN A 105 4.13 6.81 -3.66
C ASN A 105 4.90 7.74 -4.59
N VAL A 106 5.19 7.30 -5.83
CA VAL A 106 5.80 8.15 -6.86
C VAL A 106 4.88 9.32 -7.22
N ILE A 107 3.59 9.06 -7.43
CA ILE A 107 2.58 10.11 -7.72
C ILE A 107 2.46 11.08 -6.55
N ALA A 108 2.39 10.58 -5.32
CA ALA A 108 2.29 11.40 -4.11
C ALA A 108 3.52 12.31 -3.94
N PHE A 109 4.72 11.76 -4.15
CA PHE A 109 5.95 12.55 -4.07
C PHE A 109 6.02 13.64 -5.13
N TYR A 110 5.68 13.31 -6.39
CA TYR A 110 5.63 14.30 -7.46
C TYR A 110 4.63 15.41 -7.13
N THR A 111 3.45 15.06 -6.63
CA THR A 111 2.40 16.02 -6.27
C THR A 111 2.88 17.02 -5.20
N GLN A 112 3.79 16.61 -4.32
CA GLN A 112 4.33 17.47 -3.26
C GLN A 112 5.51 18.32 -3.72
N THR A 113 6.35 17.80 -4.61
CA THR A 113 7.67 18.39 -4.92
C THR A 113 7.81 18.86 -6.37
N ASN A 114 6.84 18.57 -7.23
CA ASN A 114 6.85 18.79 -8.68
C ASN A 114 8.09 18.21 -9.40
N GLY A 115 8.73 17.20 -8.83
CA GLY A 115 9.88 16.53 -9.41
C GLY A 115 10.03 15.09 -8.91
N ILE A 116 10.63 14.24 -9.73
CA ILE A 116 11.05 12.89 -9.33
C ILE A 116 12.54 12.79 -9.67
N THR A 117 13.36 12.50 -8.66
CA THR A 117 14.79 12.25 -8.86
C THR A 117 15.11 10.79 -8.53
N SER A 118 16.14 10.23 -9.16
CA SER A 118 16.55 8.84 -8.92
C SER A 118 16.80 8.49 -7.45
N PRO A 119 17.40 9.37 -6.61
CA PRO A 119 17.55 9.10 -5.18
C PRO A 119 16.23 8.81 -4.45
N ILE A 120 15.15 9.52 -4.79
CA ILE A 120 13.83 9.27 -4.18
C ILE A 120 13.27 7.92 -4.61
N LEU A 121 13.47 7.50 -5.86
CA LEU A 121 13.01 6.19 -6.31
C LEU A 121 13.67 5.06 -5.51
N TYR A 122 14.96 5.19 -5.19
CA TYR A 122 15.65 4.24 -4.32
C TYR A 122 15.18 4.32 -2.87
N ALA A 123 14.89 5.52 -2.36
CA ALA A 123 14.35 5.72 -1.02
C ALA A 123 12.95 5.09 -0.83
N ILE A 124 12.18 4.86 -1.89
CA ILE A 124 10.87 4.18 -1.78
C ILE A 124 11.03 2.66 -1.64
N VAL A 125 12.16 2.08 -2.02
CA VAL A 125 12.39 0.60 -2.03
C VAL A 125 12.14 -0.06 -0.67
N PRO A 126 12.63 0.46 0.47
CA PRO A 126 12.32 -0.10 1.79
C PRO A 126 10.82 -0.21 2.07
N VAL A 127 10.05 0.84 1.72
CA VAL A 127 8.60 0.88 1.91
C VAL A 127 7.92 -0.17 1.03
N VAL A 128 8.36 -0.31 -0.22
CA VAL A 128 7.83 -1.32 -1.16
C VAL A 128 8.11 -2.73 -0.65
N LEU A 129 9.33 -3.02 -0.19
CA LEU A 129 9.68 -4.34 0.35
C LEU A 129 8.90 -4.67 1.63
N PHE A 130 8.69 -3.69 2.51
CA PHE A 130 7.87 -3.89 3.70
C PHE A 130 6.40 -4.20 3.34
N ASN A 131 5.85 -3.46 2.37
CA ASN A 131 4.51 -3.70 1.85
C ASN A 131 4.40 -5.05 1.14
N LEU A 132 5.42 -5.47 0.39
CA LEU A 132 5.51 -6.80 -0.20
C LEU A 132 5.36 -7.85 0.89
N GLY A 133 6.22 -7.85 1.91
CA GLY A 133 6.14 -8.83 3.00
C GLY A 133 4.74 -8.87 3.63
N SER A 134 4.24 -7.70 4.03
CA SER A 134 2.95 -7.57 4.71
C SER A 134 1.76 -8.08 3.87
N GLN A 135 1.75 -7.80 2.56
CA GLN A 135 0.66 -8.22 1.68
C GLN A 135 0.58 -9.75 1.48
N LEU A 136 1.70 -10.48 1.60
CA LEU A 136 1.68 -11.96 1.54
C LEU A 136 0.89 -12.53 2.70
N GLU A 137 1.20 -12.07 3.91
CA GLU A 137 0.52 -12.57 5.11
C GLU A 137 -0.92 -12.07 5.18
N LEU A 138 -1.19 -10.81 4.80
CA LEU A 138 -2.56 -10.30 4.68
C LEU A 138 -3.41 -11.16 3.74
N THR A 139 -2.85 -11.61 2.61
CA THR A 139 -3.55 -12.49 1.67
C THR A 139 -3.86 -13.85 2.31
N ARG A 140 -2.92 -14.45 3.03
CA ARG A 140 -3.15 -15.70 3.78
C ARG A 140 -4.26 -15.53 4.82
N LEU A 141 -4.22 -14.45 5.60
CA LEU A 141 -5.20 -14.16 6.64
C LEU A 141 -6.61 -13.91 6.06
N LYS A 142 -6.69 -13.19 4.93
CA LYS A 142 -7.96 -12.98 4.19
C LYS A 142 -8.54 -14.29 3.67
N GLN A 143 -7.71 -15.21 3.16
CA GLN A 143 -8.17 -16.54 2.75
C GLN A 143 -8.70 -17.36 3.94
N LEU A 144 -8.02 -17.28 5.09
CA LEU A 144 -8.46 -17.93 6.32
C LEU A 144 -9.81 -17.37 6.80
N LEU A 145 -10.01 -16.05 6.79
CA LEU A 145 -11.29 -15.40 7.10
C LEU A 145 -12.41 -15.80 6.15
N ALA A 146 -12.10 -15.97 4.86
CA ALA A 146 -13.04 -16.42 3.85
C ALA A 146 -13.32 -17.94 3.92
N LYS A 147 -12.69 -18.68 4.84
CA LYS A 147 -12.71 -20.16 4.91
C LYS A 147 -12.33 -20.80 3.57
N ALA A 148 -11.46 -20.14 2.80
CA ALA A 148 -10.97 -20.62 1.52
C ALA A 148 -9.73 -21.52 1.72
N ASN A 149 -9.47 -22.39 0.75
CA ASN A 149 -8.24 -23.19 0.75
C ASN A 149 -7.01 -22.29 0.60
N ILE A 150 -6.08 -22.39 1.56
CA ILE A 150 -4.84 -21.64 1.53
C ILE A 150 -3.95 -22.18 0.42
N SER A 151 -3.57 -21.32 -0.53
CA SER A 151 -2.67 -21.70 -1.62
C SER A 151 -1.30 -22.14 -1.09
N VAL A 152 -0.70 -23.16 -1.72
CA VAL A 152 0.56 -23.79 -1.25
C VAL A 152 1.69 -22.79 -1.06
N TRP A 153 1.84 -21.81 -1.96
CA TRP A 153 2.90 -20.79 -1.84
C TRP A 153 2.73 -19.86 -0.63
N LEU A 154 1.53 -19.74 -0.06
CA LEU A 154 1.26 -18.90 1.12
C LEU A 154 1.54 -19.65 2.42
N LYS A 155 1.88 -20.94 2.40
CA LYS A 155 2.19 -21.68 3.64
C LYS A 155 3.40 -21.09 4.37
N SER A 156 4.36 -20.56 3.62
CA SER A 156 5.56 -19.91 4.16
C SER A 156 5.44 -18.39 4.25
N SER A 157 4.24 -17.81 4.08
CA SER A 157 4.06 -16.34 4.02
C SER A 157 4.54 -15.62 5.27
N VAL A 158 4.39 -16.23 6.45
CA VAL A 158 4.84 -15.66 7.73
C VAL A 158 6.35 -15.43 7.73
N VAL A 159 7.12 -16.46 7.35
CA VAL A 159 8.58 -16.40 7.32
C VAL A 159 9.06 -15.45 6.22
N ILE A 160 8.46 -15.55 5.04
CA ILE A 160 8.79 -14.68 3.90
C ILE A 160 8.49 -13.22 4.24
N SER A 161 7.33 -12.93 4.85
CA SER A 161 6.95 -11.59 5.31
C SER A 161 7.96 -11.03 6.29
N PHE A 162 8.41 -11.83 7.26
CA PHE A 162 9.41 -11.43 8.24
C PHE A 162 10.76 -11.11 7.58
N ILE A 163 11.21 -11.96 6.64
CA ILE A 163 12.45 -11.73 5.89
C ILE A 163 12.37 -10.42 5.09
N PHE A 164 11.27 -10.19 4.37
CA PHE A 164 11.07 -8.94 3.63
C PHE A 164 11.07 -7.71 4.56
N ALA A 165 10.41 -7.81 5.72
CA ALA A 165 10.41 -6.74 6.70
C ALA A 165 11.82 -6.46 7.26
N LEU A 166 12.62 -7.49 7.52
CA LEU A 166 14.00 -7.35 7.99
C LEU A 166 14.90 -6.71 6.93
N ILE A 167 14.78 -7.15 5.67
CA ILE A 167 15.50 -6.52 4.54
C ILE A 167 15.07 -5.05 4.38
N ALA A 168 13.78 -4.76 4.51
CA ALA A 168 13.25 -3.40 4.45
C ALA A 168 13.82 -2.51 5.57
N ILE A 169 13.95 -3.02 6.79
CA ILE A 169 14.59 -2.27 7.90
C ILE A 169 16.06 -2.00 7.57
N VAL A 170 16.82 -3.01 7.14
CA VAL A 170 18.25 -2.85 6.81
C VAL A 170 18.44 -1.82 5.70
N LEU A 171 17.65 -1.90 4.62
CA LEU A 171 17.72 -0.93 3.54
C LEU A 171 17.23 0.46 3.98
N GLY A 172 16.21 0.52 4.84
CA GLY A 172 15.73 1.77 5.42
C GLY A 172 16.83 2.49 6.19
N VAL A 173 17.59 1.76 7.02
CA VAL A 173 18.76 2.30 7.71
C VAL A 173 19.81 2.77 6.71
N TYR A 174 20.16 1.94 5.72
CA TYR A 174 21.16 2.29 4.71
C TYR A 174 20.84 3.59 3.98
N TYR A 175 19.59 3.76 3.50
CA TYR A 175 19.17 4.96 2.78
C TYR A 175 18.95 6.19 3.67
N SER A 176 18.90 6.02 4.99
CA SER A 176 18.77 7.13 5.95
C SER A 176 20.11 7.78 6.34
N ILE A 177 21.25 7.23 5.92
CA ILE A 177 22.59 7.76 6.24
C ILE A 177 23.00 8.80 5.18
N PRO A 178 23.61 9.95 5.58
CA PRO A 178 23.96 10.39 6.93
C PRO A 178 22.80 11.07 7.68
N SER A 179 22.74 10.88 9.00
CA SER A 179 21.74 11.52 9.86
C SER A 179 22.04 13.00 10.09
N SER A 180 21.00 13.83 10.01
CA SER A 180 21.00 15.21 10.51
C SER A 180 20.63 15.31 12.00
N SER A 181 20.03 14.27 12.58
CA SER A 181 19.49 14.22 13.95
C SER A 181 20.39 13.51 14.97
N TYR A 182 21.71 13.49 14.75
CA TYR A 182 22.67 12.74 15.56
C TYR A 182 22.27 11.26 15.75
N TYR A 183 21.68 10.64 14.73
CA TYR A 183 21.25 9.24 14.71
C TYR A 183 20.09 8.90 15.68
N LEU A 184 19.53 9.86 16.43
CA LEU A 184 18.46 9.59 17.40
C LEU A 184 17.19 9.04 16.72
N VAL A 185 16.80 9.62 15.60
CA VAL A 185 15.60 9.19 14.85
C VAL A 185 15.82 7.82 14.22
N GLN A 186 17.04 7.53 13.76
CA GLN A 186 17.41 6.23 13.18
C GLN A 186 17.43 5.11 14.22
N ILE A 187 17.97 5.37 15.42
CA ILE A 187 17.91 4.41 16.54
C ILE A 187 16.45 4.13 16.91
N THR A 188 15.62 5.17 16.98
CA THR A 188 14.19 5.05 17.25
C THR A 188 13.50 4.21 16.16
N PHE A 189 13.77 4.49 14.89
CA PHE A 189 13.26 3.72 13.75
C PHE A 189 13.64 2.24 13.86
N ILE A 190 14.90 1.92 14.14
CA ILE A 190 15.38 0.54 14.27
C ILE A 190 14.66 -0.18 15.42
N LEU A 191 14.65 0.41 16.61
CA LEU A 191 14.06 -0.21 17.80
C LEU A 191 12.56 -0.47 17.62
N PHE A 192 11.81 0.55 17.21
CA PHE A 192 10.36 0.41 17.03
C PHE A 192 10.02 -0.53 15.88
N SER A 193 10.75 -0.49 14.76
CA SER A 193 10.48 -1.39 13.63
C SER A 193 10.77 -2.84 14.00
N LEU A 194 11.90 -3.13 14.66
CA LEU A 194 12.24 -4.48 15.10
C LEU A 194 11.23 -5.03 16.11
N LEU A 195 10.85 -4.23 17.12
CA LEU A 195 9.85 -4.64 18.09
C LEU A 195 8.47 -4.87 17.44
N SER A 196 8.10 -4.03 16.48
CA SER A 196 6.80 -4.11 15.79
C SER A 196 6.70 -5.30 14.83
N ILE A 197 7.82 -5.82 14.30
CA ILE A 197 7.77 -7.02 13.44
C ILE A 197 7.79 -8.32 14.23
N LEU A 198 8.18 -8.35 15.51
CA LEU A 198 8.21 -9.61 16.28
C LEU A 198 6.84 -10.31 16.34
N PRO A 199 5.72 -9.62 16.62
CA PRO A 199 4.41 -10.26 16.64
C PRO A 199 3.96 -10.82 15.29
N THR A 200 4.60 -10.44 14.17
CA THR A 200 4.23 -10.96 12.85
C THR A 200 4.59 -12.43 12.68
N LEU A 201 5.60 -12.91 13.42
CA LEU A 201 6.05 -14.32 13.42
C LEU A 201 5.03 -15.28 14.04
N VAL A 202 4.09 -14.79 14.84
CA VAL A 202 3.08 -15.64 15.49
C VAL A 202 2.12 -16.19 14.45
N ILE A 203 2.06 -17.52 14.30
CA ILE A 203 1.16 -18.17 13.35
C ILE A 203 -0.26 -18.19 13.92
N THR A 204 -1.18 -17.49 13.25
CA THR A 204 -2.60 -17.48 13.61
C THR A 204 -3.40 -18.45 12.75
N ASN A 205 -4.16 -19.32 13.43
CA ASN A 205 -5.06 -20.31 12.81
C ASN A 205 -6.54 -20.06 13.13
N GLN A 206 -6.84 -19.23 14.14
CA GLN A 206 -8.21 -18.89 14.54
C GLN A 206 -8.70 -17.63 13.81
N ILE A 207 -10.00 -17.58 13.51
CA ILE A 207 -10.65 -16.51 12.75
C ILE A 207 -10.55 -15.15 13.47
N GLU A 208 -10.86 -15.10 14.76
CA GLU A 208 -10.80 -13.86 15.56
C GLU A 208 -9.38 -13.29 15.64
N GLN A 209 -8.40 -14.17 15.85
CA GLN A 209 -6.99 -13.81 15.87
C GLN A 209 -6.51 -13.30 14.50
N ALA A 210 -7.03 -13.87 13.40
CA ALA A 210 -6.67 -13.44 12.05
C ALA A 210 -7.15 -12.02 11.76
N GLN A 211 -8.35 -11.64 12.21
CA GLN A 211 -8.84 -10.26 12.06
C GLN A 211 -7.96 -9.26 12.83
N ASN A 212 -7.61 -9.58 14.08
CA ASN A 212 -6.71 -8.75 14.88
C ASN A 212 -5.33 -8.62 14.24
N LYS A 213 -4.80 -9.72 13.67
CA LYS A 213 -3.52 -9.70 12.98
C LYS A 213 -3.55 -8.86 11.71
N ILE A 214 -4.66 -8.82 10.97
CA ILE A 214 -4.83 -7.92 9.81
C ILE A 214 -4.78 -6.45 10.24
N ASN A 215 -5.48 -6.10 11.33
CA ASN A 215 -5.45 -4.74 11.87
C ASN A 215 -4.04 -4.36 12.35
N TYR A 216 -3.34 -5.32 12.97
CA TYR A 216 -1.94 -5.17 13.36
C TYR A 216 -1.03 -4.90 12.15
N TYR A 217 -1.14 -5.69 11.07
CA TYR A 217 -0.37 -5.47 9.84
C TYR A 217 -0.58 -4.08 9.23
N SER A 218 -1.82 -3.59 9.27
CA SER A 218 -2.14 -2.23 8.80
C SER A 218 -1.45 -1.18 9.68
N SER A 219 -1.46 -1.39 11.00
CA SER A 219 -0.84 -0.48 11.98
C SER A 219 0.69 -0.46 11.85
N ILE A 220 1.35 -1.62 11.75
CA ILE A 220 2.81 -1.67 11.62
C ILE A 220 3.28 -1.09 10.28
N THR A 221 2.51 -1.24 9.20
CA THR A 221 2.86 -0.66 7.90
C THR A 221 2.86 0.87 7.98
N LEU A 222 1.86 1.44 8.68
CA LEU A 222 1.82 2.87 8.95
C LEU A 222 2.99 3.31 9.83
N ILE A 223 3.23 2.64 10.95
CA ILE A 223 4.32 2.96 11.88
C ILE A 223 5.67 2.90 11.16
N PHE A 224 5.93 1.83 10.41
CA PHE A 224 7.16 1.67 9.63
C PHE A 224 7.34 2.81 8.64
N THR A 225 6.29 3.13 7.86
CA THR A 225 6.36 4.17 6.83
C THR A 225 6.62 5.56 7.44
N VAL A 226 5.94 5.90 8.53
CA VAL A 226 6.13 7.19 9.22
C VAL A 226 7.52 7.28 9.85
N LEU A 227 7.95 6.26 10.58
CA LEU A 227 9.28 6.28 11.22
C LEU A 227 10.41 6.27 10.19
N TYR A 228 10.26 5.53 9.09
CA TYR A 228 11.22 5.55 8.01
C TYR A 228 11.30 6.93 7.34
N ALA A 229 10.15 7.54 7.04
CA ALA A 229 10.11 8.89 6.47
C ALA A 229 10.80 9.91 7.40
N LEU A 230 10.51 9.86 8.71
CA LEU A 230 11.20 10.70 9.69
C LEU A 230 12.70 10.45 9.71
N SER A 231 13.11 9.17 9.71
CA SER A 231 14.53 8.77 9.71
C SER A 231 15.27 9.18 8.44
N TYR A 232 14.59 9.22 7.30
CA TYR A 232 15.15 9.65 6.03
C TYR A 232 15.33 11.17 5.96
N ILE A 233 14.42 11.92 6.57
CA ILE A 233 14.44 13.39 6.60
C ILE A 233 15.42 13.91 7.68
N TYR A 234 15.46 13.25 8.85
CA TYR A 234 16.16 13.72 10.06
C TYR A 234 17.27 12.78 10.50
#